data_AF-A0A8R2JNM5-F1
#
_entry.id   AF-A0A8R2JNM5-F1
#
_cell.length_a   1.000
_cell.length_b   1.000
_cell.length_c   1.000
_cell.angle_alpha   90.00
_cell.angle_beta   90.00
_cell.angle_gamma   90.00
#
_symmetry.space_group_name_H-M   'P 1'
#
loop_
_entity.id
_entity.type
_entity.pdbx_description
1 polymer ?
#
loop_
_entity_poly.entity_id
_entity_poly.type
_entity_poly.pdbx_seq_one_letter_code
_entity_poly.pdbx_strand_id
1 'polypeptide(L)'
;MDQRCCFLEDLTYERDLIVTKMMRYKLQSKYDHVKNLNPEERCFCQKCGELFSKTEQDLHSDHCEMLVENINDLKLSHPSQLFRPRQESKSESQYFFTENTIEMLVKMFRSVGTTNVICIGAPTIHERIFCDVPEMKSFLLDIDHRYLQFYESDHFRWFNMYNCHILEECDTDLVLEDILTQGDSTAVFIDPPFGGRLEPLAYTLEKFDQIRKKNNKSILSKFLVLPYFMERFVVNCLPGMSMLDYKVDYINHKKFNSSGRNKGSPIRIFTNVDQCKISLPVEENYRFCDECNRWVCSENVHCYKCNSCTSKNGRAYIHCNLCKRCVKRTWKHCKECNKCCLIEHSCMRFQTKGRMKDRPRKKHTLSKA
;
A
#
# COMPACT_ATOMS: atom_id res chain seq x y z
N MET A 1 -36.94 -35.44 22.79
CA MET A 1 -35.89 -36.23 22.10
C MET A 1 -36.09 -36.02 20.62
N ASP A 2 -35.22 -35.38 19.85
CA ASP A 2 -34.05 -34.54 20.09
C ASP A 2 -33.78 -33.91 18.71
N GLN A 3 -33.78 -32.58 18.63
CA GLN A 3 -32.63 -31.75 18.28
C GLN A 3 -32.18 -31.69 16.80
N ARG A 4 -32.33 -30.45 16.29
CA ARG A 4 -31.34 -29.65 15.55
C ARG A 4 -31.04 -30.03 14.09
N CYS A 5 -31.43 -29.12 13.18
CA CYS A 5 -30.46 -28.12 12.69
C CYS A 5 -31.20 -26.93 12.05
N CYS A 6 -31.45 -25.90 12.85
CA CYS A 6 -31.49 -24.51 12.38
C CYS A 6 -30.06 -24.10 12.03
N PHE A 7 -29.84 -23.38 10.94
CA PHE A 7 -28.80 -22.36 10.70
C PHE A 7 -28.72 -22.07 9.20
N LEU A 8 -29.73 -21.33 8.71
CA LEU A 8 -29.61 -20.46 7.55
C LEU A 8 -30.24 -19.13 7.98
N GLU A 9 -29.63 -18.48 8.96
CA GLU A 9 -29.91 -17.09 9.30
C GLU A 9 -28.97 -16.22 8.47
N ASP A 10 -29.56 -15.57 7.46
CA ASP A 10 -29.35 -14.18 7.08
C ASP A 10 -27.93 -13.62 7.23
N LEU A 11 -27.09 -13.92 6.24
CA LEU A 11 -26.09 -12.95 5.78
C LEU A 11 -26.80 -11.87 4.97
N THR A 12 -27.52 -10.99 5.66
CA THR A 12 -27.87 -9.68 5.11
C THR A 12 -26.57 -8.91 4.94
N TYR A 13 -26.05 -8.92 3.72
CA TYR A 13 -25.07 -7.94 3.28
C TYR A 13 -25.79 -6.59 3.37
N GLU A 14 -25.61 -5.88 4.49
CA GLU A 14 -26.15 -4.52 4.66
C GLU A 14 -25.78 -3.72 3.42
N ARG A 15 -26.79 -3.17 2.74
CA ARG A 15 -26.59 -2.32 1.56
C ARG A 15 -25.59 -1.23 1.92
N ASP A 16 -24.50 -1.16 1.16
CA ASP A 16 -23.44 -0.19 1.30
C ASP A 16 -24.01 1.21 1.58
N LEU A 17 -23.63 1.81 2.71
CA LEU A 17 -24.00 3.17 3.07
C LEU A 17 -23.47 4.12 2.00
N ILE A 18 -24.32 4.59 1.08
CA ILE A 18 -23.96 5.67 0.16
C ILE A 18 -23.83 6.95 0.99
N VAL A 19 -22.62 7.51 1.02
CA VAL A 19 -22.34 8.74 1.77
C VAL A 19 -22.80 9.95 0.95
N THR A 20 -23.86 10.60 1.43
CA THR A 20 -24.42 11.80 0.81
C THR A 20 -23.77 13.08 1.36
N LYS A 21 -23.99 14.21 0.68
CA LYS A 21 -23.58 15.54 1.20
C LYS A 21 -24.14 15.82 2.60
N MET A 22 -25.39 15.42 2.85
CA MET A 22 -26.04 15.57 4.16
C MET A 22 -25.35 14.71 5.23
N MET A 23 -24.96 13.47 4.90
CA MET A 23 -24.23 12.61 5.82
C MET A 23 -22.87 13.21 6.19
N ARG A 24 -22.10 13.72 5.20
CA ARG A 24 -20.84 14.42 5.47
C ARG A 24 -21.02 15.60 6.41
N TYR A 25 -22.01 16.45 6.16
CA TYR A 25 -22.31 17.58 7.04
C TYR A 25 -22.62 17.14 8.47
N LYS A 26 -23.38 16.05 8.66
CA LYS A 26 -23.66 15.49 9.99
C LYS A 26 -22.40 14.96 10.67
N LEU A 27 -21.55 14.22 9.96
CA LEU A 27 -20.29 13.72 10.49
C LEU A 27 -19.37 14.86 10.93
N GLN A 28 -19.26 15.90 10.10
CA GLN A 28 -18.48 17.09 10.41
C GLN A 28 -19.02 17.81 11.65
N SER A 29 -20.33 18.06 11.70
CA SER A 29 -20.97 18.69 12.85
C SER A 29 -20.77 17.88 14.14
N LYS A 30 -20.78 16.54 14.05
CA LYS A 30 -20.50 15.65 15.19
C LYS A 30 -19.04 15.79 15.63
N TYR A 31 -18.11 15.78 14.69
CA TYR A 31 -16.68 15.96 14.96
C TYR A 31 -16.40 17.30 15.63
N ASP A 32 -16.91 18.41 15.07
CA ASP A 32 -16.71 19.74 15.63
C ASP A 32 -17.31 19.87 17.03
N HIS A 33 -18.48 19.25 17.26
CA HIS A 33 -19.05 19.20 18.60
C HIS A 33 -18.12 18.47 19.58
N VAL A 34 -17.72 17.23 19.27
CA VAL A 34 -16.89 16.40 20.17
C VAL A 34 -15.49 17.01 20.37
N LYS A 35 -14.88 17.58 19.32
CA LYS A 35 -13.58 18.24 19.39
C LYS A 35 -13.56 19.41 20.37
N ASN A 36 -14.68 20.11 20.53
CA ASN A 36 -14.80 21.25 21.45
C ASN A 36 -15.09 20.85 22.91
N LEU A 37 -15.33 19.57 23.19
CA LEU A 37 -15.49 19.06 24.56
C LEU A 37 -14.12 18.89 25.24
N ASN A 38 -14.10 18.72 26.57
CA ASN A 38 -12.88 18.34 27.27
C ASN A 38 -12.48 16.90 26.90
N PRO A 39 -11.18 16.54 26.87
CA PRO A 39 -10.74 15.19 26.51
C PRO A 39 -11.48 14.06 27.24
N GLU A 40 -11.80 14.24 28.53
CA GLU A 40 -12.51 13.28 29.38
C GLU A 40 -13.95 12.99 28.94
N GLU A 41 -14.53 13.89 28.15
CA GLU A 41 -15.88 13.80 27.60
C GLU A 41 -15.87 13.24 26.17
N ARG A 42 -14.71 12.97 25.58
CA ARG A 42 -14.57 12.46 24.21
C ARG A 42 -14.38 10.95 24.22
N CYS A 43 -15.25 10.27 23.48
CA CYS A 43 -15.24 8.82 23.37
C CYS A 43 -15.23 8.37 21.91
N PHE A 44 -14.62 7.23 21.64
CA PHE A 44 -14.67 6.57 20.33
C PHE A 44 -15.01 5.10 20.52
N CYS A 45 -16.01 4.63 19.78
CA CYS A 45 -16.44 3.25 19.84
C CYS A 45 -15.78 2.45 18.70
N GLN A 46 -14.97 1.46 19.03
CA GLN A 46 -14.29 0.64 18.02
C GLN A 46 -15.23 -0.30 17.25
N LYS A 47 -16.39 -0.67 17.81
CA LYS A 47 -17.38 -1.54 17.16
C LYS A 47 -18.17 -0.78 16.09
N CYS A 48 -18.80 0.33 16.46
CA CYS A 48 -19.49 1.24 15.55
C CYS A 48 -18.53 1.99 14.61
N GLY A 49 -17.28 2.22 15.04
CA GLY A 49 -16.35 3.07 14.30
C GLY A 49 -16.70 4.56 14.39
N GLU A 50 -17.30 5.00 15.50
CA GLU A 50 -17.86 6.34 15.66
C GLU A 50 -17.23 7.11 16.83
N LEU A 51 -16.96 8.40 16.60
CA LEU A 51 -16.63 9.41 17.61
C LEU A 51 -17.93 9.96 18.23
N PHE A 52 -18.00 10.11 19.55
CA PHE A 52 -19.20 10.55 20.27
C PHE A 52 -18.87 11.23 21.61
N SER A 53 -19.85 11.93 22.19
CA SER A 53 -19.74 12.54 23.52
C SER A 53 -20.00 11.50 24.61
N LYS A 54 -19.32 11.59 25.75
CA LYS A 54 -19.57 10.72 26.90
C LYS A 54 -21.03 10.74 27.40
N THR A 55 -21.77 11.81 27.14
CA THR A 55 -23.22 11.88 27.42
C THR A 55 -24.05 10.89 26.61
N GLU A 56 -23.54 10.39 25.48
CA GLU A 56 -24.19 9.43 24.59
C GLU A 56 -23.74 7.98 24.88
N GLN A 57 -22.97 7.75 25.94
CA GLN A 57 -22.39 6.44 26.26
C GLN A 57 -23.44 5.33 26.46
N ASP A 58 -24.65 5.67 26.88
CA ASP A 58 -25.75 4.71 27.02
C ASP A 58 -26.14 4.06 25.67
N LEU A 59 -25.97 4.77 24.55
CA LEU A 59 -26.17 4.23 23.19
C LEU A 59 -25.12 3.18 22.81
N HIS A 60 -24.02 3.11 23.58
CA HIS A 60 -22.90 2.20 23.39
C HIS A 60 -22.78 1.15 24.50
N SER A 61 -23.85 0.94 25.29
CA SER A 61 -23.87 0.03 26.44
C SER A 61 -23.56 -1.44 26.06
N ASP A 62 -24.05 -1.90 24.91
CA ASP A 62 -23.83 -3.27 24.39
C ASP A 62 -22.39 -3.60 23.95
N HIS A 63 -21.48 -2.63 24.06
CA HIS A 63 -20.09 -2.75 23.60
C HIS A 63 -19.16 -1.76 24.33
N CYS A 64 -19.42 -1.57 25.62
CA CYS A 64 -18.69 -0.65 26.49
C CYS A 64 -17.20 -1.01 26.65
N GLU A 65 -16.84 -2.28 26.48
CA GLU A 65 -15.46 -2.78 26.51
C GLU A 65 -14.64 -2.38 25.28
N MET A 66 -15.30 -1.89 24.22
CA MET A 66 -14.68 -1.48 22.96
C MET A 66 -14.56 0.05 22.84
N LEU A 67 -14.71 0.78 23.95
CA LEU A 67 -14.61 2.24 23.99
C LEU A 67 -13.16 2.69 24.21
N VAL A 68 -12.77 3.72 23.46
CA VAL A 68 -11.57 4.52 23.72
C VAL A 68 -12.05 5.83 24.33
N GLU A 69 -11.77 6.03 25.61
CA GLU A 69 -12.13 7.25 26.35
C GLU A 69 -10.92 8.19 26.48
N ASN A 70 -11.16 9.41 26.99
CA ASN A 70 -10.12 10.41 27.27
C ASN A 70 -9.32 10.78 26.02
N ILE A 71 -10.01 11.05 24.92
CA ILE A 71 -9.38 11.32 23.62
C ILE A 71 -8.86 12.76 23.57
N ASN A 72 -7.53 12.91 23.60
CA ASN A 72 -6.89 14.21 23.43
C ASN A 72 -6.81 14.65 21.95
N ASP A 73 -6.42 15.90 21.72
CA ASP A 73 -6.30 16.48 20.37
C ASP A 73 -5.25 15.77 19.49
N LEU A 74 -4.22 15.19 20.12
CA LEU A 74 -3.22 14.38 19.41
C LEU A 74 -3.86 13.14 18.78
N LYS A 75 -4.73 12.42 19.49
CA LYS A 75 -5.45 11.27 18.93
C LYS A 75 -6.49 11.67 17.88
N LEU A 76 -7.14 12.83 18.03
CA LEU A 76 -8.08 13.34 17.03
C LEU A 76 -7.38 13.72 15.71
N SER A 77 -6.14 14.18 15.78
CA SER A 77 -5.29 14.48 14.61
C SER A 77 -4.60 13.24 14.03
N HIS A 78 -4.58 12.12 14.77
CA HIS A 78 -4.01 10.84 14.37
C HIS A 78 -5.06 9.71 14.45
N PRO A 79 -6.17 9.79 13.69
CA PRO A 79 -7.29 8.85 13.78
C PRO A 79 -6.92 7.38 13.54
N SER A 80 -5.82 7.10 12.82
CA SER A 80 -5.27 5.74 12.70
C SER A 80 -5.02 5.06 14.05
N GLN A 81 -4.76 5.81 15.12
CA GLN A 81 -4.53 5.31 16.47
C GLN A 81 -5.82 4.96 17.22
N LEU A 82 -6.98 5.47 16.77
CA LEU A 82 -8.29 5.16 17.36
C LEU A 82 -8.85 3.83 16.83
N PHE A 83 -8.44 3.47 15.62
CA PHE A 83 -8.97 2.31 14.92
C PHE A 83 -8.32 1.03 15.40
N ARG A 84 -9.16 0.02 15.70
CA ARG A 84 -8.66 -1.34 15.86
C ARG A 84 -8.13 -1.82 14.50
N PRO A 85 -6.89 -2.32 14.41
CA PRO A 85 -6.37 -2.85 13.16
C PRO A 85 -7.24 -4.03 12.73
N ARG A 86 -7.81 -3.97 11.52
CA ARG A 86 -8.55 -5.09 10.93
C ARG A 86 -7.56 -6.21 10.63
N GLN A 87 -7.33 -7.12 11.58
CA GLN A 87 -6.37 -8.22 11.42
C GLN A 87 -6.99 -9.47 10.73
N GLU A 88 -8.28 -9.46 10.45
CA GLU A 88 -9.04 -10.70 10.26
C GLU A 88 -9.11 -11.26 8.83
N SER A 89 -8.53 -10.61 7.82
CA SER A 89 -8.50 -11.20 6.47
C SER A 89 -7.18 -10.97 5.75
N LYS A 90 -6.83 -11.92 4.87
CA LYS A 90 -5.68 -11.83 3.95
C LYS A 90 -5.76 -10.62 2.99
N SER A 91 -6.88 -9.89 2.99
CA SER A 91 -7.21 -8.80 2.08
C SER A 91 -7.22 -7.40 2.72
N GLU A 92 -7.30 -7.25 4.06
CA GLU A 92 -7.44 -5.94 4.72
C GLU A 92 -6.51 -5.71 5.92
N SER A 93 -5.29 -6.24 5.89
CA SER A 93 -4.32 -5.95 6.95
C SER A 93 -3.80 -4.51 6.88
N GLN A 94 -4.32 -3.63 7.75
CA GLN A 94 -3.74 -2.30 7.96
C GLN A 94 -2.40 -2.43 8.69
N TYR A 95 -1.32 -2.08 8.01
CA TYR A 95 0.02 -2.08 8.59
C TYR A 95 0.46 -0.65 8.90
N PHE A 96 1.12 -0.46 10.03
CA PHE A 96 1.63 0.85 10.44
C PHE A 96 3.13 0.93 10.23
N PHE A 97 3.59 1.95 9.50
CA PHE A 97 5.01 2.20 9.28
C PHE A 97 5.73 2.52 10.60
N THR A 98 7.01 2.19 10.67
CA THR A 98 7.87 2.69 11.76
C THR A 98 8.14 4.18 11.60
N GLU A 99 8.45 4.86 12.69
CA GLU A 99 8.78 6.29 12.68
C GLU A 99 9.92 6.63 11.70
N ASN A 100 11.02 5.88 11.73
CA ASN A 100 12.12 6.03 10.77
C ASN A 100 11.66 5.93 9.31
N THR A 101 10.73 5.02 9.01
CA THR A 101 10.19 4.86 7.65
C THR A 101 9.39 6.09 7.25
N ILE A 102 8.56 6.61 8.16
CA ILE A 102 7.77 7.83 7.93
C ILE A 102 8.68 9.03 7.69
N GLU A 103 9.68 9.25 8.56
CA GLU A 103 10.67 10.32 8.40
C GLU A 103 11.41 10.23 7.06
N MET A 104 11.81 9.01 6.69
CA MET A 104 12.48 8.77 5.42
C MET A 104 11.57 9.12 4.24
N LEU A 105 10.29 8.71 4.25
CA LEU A 105 9.34 9.04 3.19
C LEU A 105 9.17 10.54 3.02
N VAL A 106 9.04 11.29 4.12
CA VAL A 106 8.98 12.76 4.08
C VAL A 106 10.27 13.34 3.46
N LYS A 107 11.45 12.82 3.83
CA LYS A 107 12.73 13.21 3.21
C LYS A 107 12.74 12.91 1.70
N MET A 108 12.20 11.77 1.26
CA MET A 108 12.08 11.44 -0.17
C MET A 108 11.18 12.44 -0.90
N PHE A 109 10.02 12.81 -0.33
CA PHE A 109 9.12 13.81 -0.93
C PHE A 109 9.80 15.18 -1.06
N ARG A 110 10.56 15.59 -0.04
CA ARG A 110 11.37 16.84 -0.08
C ARG A 110 12.43 16.78 -1.17
N SER A 111 13.14 15.67 -1.30
CA SER A 111 14.26 15.56 -2.25
C SER A 111 13.82 15.59 -3.71
N VAL A 112 12.58 15.20 -3.99
CA VAL A 112 11.97 15.31 -5.32
C VAL A 112 11.26 16.64 -5.55
N GLY A 113 11.24 17.53 -4.56
CA GLY A 113 10.60 18.86 -4.63
C GLY A 113 9.08 18.80 -4.65
N THR A 114 8.47 17.77 -4.04
CA THR A 114 7.02 17.64 -3.96
C THR A 114 6.43 18.61 -2.93
N THR A 115 5.35 19.28 -3.32
CA THR A 115 4.57 20.19 -2.43
C THR A 115 3.19 19.62 -2.08
N ASN A 116 2.73 18.59 -2.79
CA ASN A 116 1.43 17.94 -2.56
C ASN A 116 1.59 16.42 -2.59
N VAL A 117 1.09 15.72 -1.57
CA VAL A 117 1.17 14.26 -1.48
C VAL A 117 -0.23 13.67 -1.39
N ILE A 118 -0.59 12.87 -2.39
CA ILE A 118 -1.81 12.08 -2.38
C ILE A 118 -1.47 10.70 -1.77
N CYS A 119 -1.98 10.44 -0.58
CA CYS A 119 -1.81 9.18 0.13
C CYS A 119 -2.97 8.24 -0.23
N ILE A 120 -2.68 7.07 -0.78
CA ILE A 120 -3.68 6.04 -1.11
C ILE A 120 -3.46 4.84 -0.18
N GLY A 121 -4.42 4.57 0.71
CA GLY A 121 -4.31 3.48 1.69
C GLY A 121 -3.23 3.71 2.75
N ALA A 122 -2.79 4.96 2.96
CA ALA A 122 -1.64 5.30 3.79
C ALA A 122 -1.95 6.42 4.81
N PRO A 123 -2.91 6.20 5.72
CA PRO A 123 -3.40 7.24 6.63
C PRO A 123 -2.31 7.79 7.57
N THR A 124 -1.39 6.95 8.04
CA THR A 124 -0.29 7.41 8.93
C THR A 124 0.67 8.38 8.25
N ILE A 125 0.88 8.26 6.94
CA ILE A 125 1.69 9.21 6.17
C ILE A 125 0.92 10.51 5.98
N HIS A 126 -0.38 10.42 5.69
CA HIS A 126 -1.25 11.59 5.62
C HIS A 126 -1.25 12.37 6.93
N GLU A 127 -1.50 11.68 8.06
CA GLU A 127 -1.49 12.26 9.41
C GLU A 127 -0.18 12.97 9.72
N ARG A 128 0.97 12.32 9.42
CA ARG A 128 2.29 12.94 9.60
C ARG A 128 2.43 14.24 8.81
N ILE A 129 2.13 14.20 7.52
CA ILE A 129 2.33 15.37 6.66
C ILE A 129 1.38 16.49 7.08
N PHE A 130 0.12 16.15 7.34
CA PHE A 130 -0.91 17.09 7.73
C PHE A 130 -0.60 17.81 9.04
N CYS A 131 -0.01 17.12 10.03
CA CYS A 131 0.27 17.70 11.34
C CYS A 131 1.65 18.38 11.43
N ASP A 132 2.68 17.78 10.83
CA ASP A 132 4.08 18.13 11.16
C ASP A 132 4.89 18.67 9.99
N VAL A 133 4.32 18.74 8.78
CA VAL A 133 5.04 19.14 7.55
C VAL A 133 4.30 20.30 6.87
N PRO A 134 4.35 21.52 7.43
CA PRO A 134 3.53 22.66 7.00
C PRO A 134 3.80 23.11 5.56
N GLU A 135 4.97 22.79 5.01
CA GLU A 135 5.32 23.09 3.62
C GLU A 135 4.72 22.12 2.59
N MET A 136 4.11 21.01 3.03
CA MET A 136 3.49 20.02 2.15
C MET A 136 2.01 19.85 2.45
N LYS A 137 1.19 19.88 1.40
CA LYS A 137 -0.21 19.50 1.49
C LYS A 137 -0.36 17.99 1.38
N SER A 138 -1.32 17.41 2.09
CA SER A 138 -1.65 15.99 1.98
C SER A 138 -3.14 15.78 1.75
N PHE A 139 -3.46 14.81 0.90
CA PHE A 139 -4.82 14.35 0.64
C PHE A 139 -4.88 12.83 0.80
N LEU A 140 -5.86 12.32 1.54
CA LEU A 140 -6.04 10.89 1.78
C LEU A 140 -7.17 10.31 0.92
N LEU A 141 -6.84 9.25 0.20
CA LEU A 141 -7.78 8.37 -0.50
C LEU A 141 -7.72 7.00 0.15
N ASP A 142 -8.80 6.58 0.83
CA ASP A 142 -8.82 5.29 1.52
C ASP A 142 -10.17 4.59 1.36
N ILE A 143 -10.15 3.26 1.43
CA ILE A 143 -11.35 2.42 1.42
C ILE A 143 -12.04 2.42 2.80
N ASP A 144 -11.32 2.82 3.85
CA ASP A 144 -11.85 2.92 5.20
C ASP A 144 -12.64 4.21 5.41
N HIS A 145 -13.97 4.11 5.24
CA HIS A 145 -14.89 5.24 5.39
C HIS A 145 -14.89 5.86 6.79
N ARG A 146 -14.33 5.21 7.82
CA ARG A 146 -14.27 5.75 9.19
C ARG A 146 -13.50 7.08 9.25
N TYR A 147 -12.61 7.34 8.29
CA TYR A 147 -11.90 8.62 8.17
C TYR A 147 -12.80 9.80 7.76
N LEU A 148 -14.01 9.55 7.22
CA LEU A 148 -14.98 10.60 6.85
C LEU A 148 -15.38 11.50 8.02
N GLN A 149 -15.33 10.99 9.26
CA GLN A 149 -15.70 11.75 10.45
C GLN A 149 -14.56 12.61 11.00
N PHE A 150 -13.33 12.44 10.52
CA PHE A 150 -12.17 13.18 11.03
C PHE A 150 -11.66 14.23 10.04
N TYR A 151 -11.99 14.06 8.76
CA TYR A 151 -11.45 14.87 7.68
C TYR A 151 -12.55 15.43 6.80
N GLU A 152 -12.37 16.71 6.49
CA GLU A 152 -13.16 17.43 5.52
C GLU A 152 -12.92 16.90 4.10
N SER A 153 -13.81 17.32 3.21
CA SER A 153 -13.87 16.81 1.84
C SER A 153 -12.66 17.21 0.96
N ASP A 154 -11.89 18.20 1.41
CA ASP A 154 -10.64 18.69 0.82
C ASP A 154 -9.38 18.00 1.40
N HIS A 155 -9.55 17.09 2.37
CA HIS A 155 -8.46 16.29 2.95
C HIS A 155 -8.68 14.78 2.82
N PHE A 156 -9.93 14.33 2.66
CA PHE A 156 -10.25 12.91 2.53
C PHE A 156 -11.39 12.59 1.56
N ARG A 157 -11.23 11.52 0.77
CA ARG A 157 -12.34 10.85 0.05
C ARG A 157 -12.36 9.36 0.29
N TRP A 158 -13.58 8.84 0.40
CA TRP A 158 -13.81 7.39 0.44
C TRP A 158 -13.63 6.81 -0.96
N PHE A 159 -12.52 6.12 -1.16
CA PHE A 159 -12.00 5.77 -2.48
C PHE A 159 -11.58 4.31 -2.56
N ASN A 160 -11.98 3.65 -3.64
CA ASN A 160 -11.52 2.31 -3.95
C ASN A 160 -10.42 2.35 -5.02
N MET A 161 -9.19 2.04 -4.60
CA MET A 161 -8.01 2.08 -5.46
C MET A 161 -8.00 1.05 -6.59
N TYR A 162 -8.80 -0.02 -6.52
CA TYR A 162 -8.80 -1.08 -7.54
C TYR A 162 -9.81 -0.84 -8.66
N ASN A 163 -10.84 -0.04 -8.45
CA ASN A 163 -11.77 0.36 -9.52
C ASN A 163 -11.69 1.88 -9.85
N CYS A 164 -10.80 2.62 -9.17
CA CYS A 164 -10.61 4.06 -9.35
C CYS A 164 -11.92 4.86 -9.19
N HIS A 165 -12.65 4.58 -8.09
CA HIS A 165 -13.98 5.13 -7.85
C HIS A 165 -14.07 5.80 -6.47
N ILE A 166 -14.70 6.98 -6.42
CA ILE A 166 -15.12 7.63 -5.19
C ILE A 166 -16.49 7.06 -4.81
N LEU A 167 -16.60 6.51 -3.62
CA LEU A 167 -17.77 5.74 -3.15
C LEU A 167 -18.88 6.64 -2.56
N GLU A 168 -18.60 7.93 -2.40
CA GLU A 168 -19.58 8.94 -2.03
C GLU A 168 -20.50 9.29 -3.21
N GLU A 169 -21.68 9.84 -2.91
CA GLU A 169 -22.59 10.37 -3.93
C GLU A 169 -22.02 11.65 -4.57
N CYS A 170 -21.19 11.47 -5.60
CA CYS A 170 -20.52 12.54 -6.33
C CYS A 170 -20.08 12.07 -7.72
N ASP A 171 -19.64 13.02 -8.55
CA ASP A 171 -18.95 12.70 -9.80
C ASP A 171 -17.48 12.37 -9.49
N THR A 172 -17.12 11.09 -9.62
CA THR A 172 -15.75 10.60 -9.39
C THR A 172 -14.73 11.33 -10.25
N ASP A 173 -15.02 11.60 -11.52
CA ASP A 173 -14.03 12.16 -12.43
C ASP A 173 -13.77 13.63 -12.10
N LEU A 174 -14.82 14.40 -11.76
CA LEU A 174 -14.67 15.78 -11.31
C LEU A 174 -13.92 15.88 -9.97
N VAL A 175 -14.22 15.01 -9.01
CA VAL A 175 -13.54 15.00 -7.71
C VAL A 175 -12.06 14.63 -7.86
N LEU A 176 -11.74 13.61 -8.67
CA LEU A 176 -10.36 13.25 -8.94
C LEU A 176 -9.63 14.34 -9.72
N GLU A 177 -10.29 15.01 -10.67
CA GLU A 177 -9.72 16.15 -11.41
C GLU A 177 -9.38 17.31 -10.46
N ASP A 178 -10.26 17.66 -9.52
CA ASP A 178 -9.95 18.65 -8.48
C ASP A 178 -8.70 18.26 -7.68
N ILE A 179 -8.71 17.08 -7.05
CA ILE A 179 -7.63 16.58 -6.19
C ILE A 179 -6.29 16.54 -6.93
N LEU A 180 -6.29 16.01 -8.16
CA LEU A 180 -5.08 15.79 -8.95
C LEU A 180 -4.52 17.06 -9.57
N THR A 181 -5.24 18.19 -9.55
CA THR A 181 -4.80 19.44 -10.20
C THR A 181 -4.48 20.57 -9.24
N GLN A 182 -4.71 20.38 -7.93
CA GLN A 182 -4.44 21.38 -6.88
C GLN A 182 -2.98 21.89 -6.83
N GLY A 183 -2.03 21.14 -7.39
CA GLY A 183 -0.64 21.58 -7.49
C GLY A 183 0.16 20.95 -8.62
N ASP A 184 1.22 21.66 -9.01
CA ASP A 184 2.10 21.24 -10.10
C ASP A 184 3.04 20.13 -9.63
N SER A 185 3.68 20.27 -8.47
CA SER A 185 4.55 19.22 -7.93
C SER A 185 3.79 18.30 -6.99
N THR A 186 3.34 17.16 -7.53
CA THR A 186 2.51 16.19 -6.79
C THR A 186 3.12 14.80 -6.80
N ALA A 187 3.23 14.20 -5.61
CA ALA A 187 3.51 12.79 -5.45
C ALA A 187 2.25 12.00 -5.12
N VAL A 188 2.21 10.74 -5.54
CA VAL A 188 1.25 9.76 -5.06
C VAL A 188 2.00 8.67 -4.31
N PHE A 189 1.62 8.46 -3.05
CA PHE A 189 2.15 7.41 -2.20
C PHE A 189 1.07 6.36 -1.98
N ILE A 190 1.38 5.09 -2.24
CA ILE A 190 0.41 4.00 -2.23
C ILE A 190 0.94 2.86 -1.36
N ASP A 191 0.16 2.48 -0.34
CA ASP A 191 0.37 1.28 0.47
C ASP A 191 -0.82 0.32 0.26
N PRO A 192 -0.84 -0.45 -0.84
CA PRO A 192 -1.96 -1.31 -1.15
C PRO A 192 -1.92 -2.61 -0.34
N PRO A 193 -3.06 -3.29 -0.13
CA PRO A 193 -3.06 -4.65 0.36
C PRO A 193 -2.20 -5.57 -0.51
N PHE A 194 -1.19 -6.24 0.05
CA PHE A 194 -0.22 -7.04 -0.72
C PHE A 194 -0.82 -8.23 -1.49
N GLY A 195 -2.02 -8.68 -1.10
CA GLY A 195 -2.75 -9.73 -1.80
C GLY A 195 -3.54 -9.25 -3.02
N GLY A 196 -3.61 -7.93 -3.24
CA GLY A 196 -4.34 -7.32 -4.34
C GLY A 196 -3.68 -7.51 -5.70
N ARG A 197 -4.49 -7.35 -6.75
CA ARG A 197 -4.01 -7.38 -8.12
C ARG A 197 -3.35 -6.06 -8.48
N LEU A 198 -2.24 -6.14 -9.20
CA LEU A 198 -1.48 -4.95 -9.58
C LEU A 198 -2.09 -4.26 -10.81
N GLU A 199 -2.74 -5.01 -11.71
CA GLU A 199 -3.27 -4.48 -12.95
C GLU A 199 -4.35 -3.41 -12.75
N PRO A 200 -5.33 -3.58 -11.83
CA PRO A 200 -6.30 -2.52 -11.56
C PRO A 200 -5.67 -1.29 -10.87
N LEU A 201 -4.65 -1.49 -10.03
CA LEU A 201 -3.90 -0.38 -9.44
C LEU A 201 -3.11 0.39 -10.51
N ALA A 202 -2.57 -0.31 -11.51
CA ALA A 202 -1.90 0.31 -12.64
C ALA A 202 -2.88 1.15 -13.47
N TYR A 203 -4.11 0.66 -13.70
CA TYR A 203 -5.18 1.44 -14.32
C TYR A 203 -5.49 2.73 -13.54
N THR A 204 -5.60 2.66 -12.21
CA THR A 204 -5.81 3.85 -11.37
C THR A 204 -4.70 4.89 -11.54
N LEU A 205 -3.44 4.47 -11.49
CA LEU A 205 -2.29 5.35 -11.70
C LEU A 205 -2.24 5.94 -13.10
N GLU A 206 -2.60 5.17 -14.13
CA GLU A 206 -2.67 5.64 -15.51
C GLU A 206 -3.78 6.68 -15.68
N LYS A 207 -4.97 6.45 -15.11
CA LYS A 207 -6.07 7.42 -15.12
C LYS A 207 -5.65 8.72 -14.43
N PHE A 208 -4.91 8.65 -13.33
CA PHE A 208 -4.40 9.83 -12.64
C PHE A 208 -3.43 10.64 -13.53
N ASP A 209 -2.49 9.97 -14.21
CA ASP A 209 -1.59 10.63 -15.14
C ASP A 209 -2.34 11.23 -16.35
N GLN A 210 -3.38 10.56 -16.85
CA GLN A 210 -4.23 11.06 -17.94
C GLN A 210 -4.97 12.34 -17.54
N ILE A 211 -5.57 12.38 -16.34
CA ILE A 211 -6.23 13.57 -15.79
C ILE A 211 -5.24 14.74 -15.67
N ARG A 212 -4.04 14.47 -15.16
CA ARG A 212 -3.00 15.51 -15.04
C ARG A 212 -2.52 16.02 -16.39
N LYS A 213 -2.30 15.11 -17.34
CA LYS A 213 -1.90 15.47 -18.71
C LYS A 213 -2.97 16.31 -19.41
N LYS A 214 -4.26 15.96 -19.28
CA LYS A 214 -5.39 16.74 -19.81
C LYS A 214 -5.40 18.18 -19.27
N ASN A 215 -4.95 18.36 -18.02
CA ASN A 215 -4.89 19.64 -17.33
C ASN A 215 -3.52 20.34 -17.39
N ASN A 216 -2.63 19.92 -18.31
CA ASN A 216 -1.27 20.48 -18.47
C ASN A 216 -0.43 20.46 -17.18
N LYS A 217 -0.66 19.48 -16.31
CA LYS A 217 0.13 19.25 -15.09
C LYS A 217 1.25 18.25 -15.36
N SER A 218 2.32 18.32 -14.57
CA SER A 218 3.41 17.34 -14.65
C SER A 218 2.92 15.94 -14.30
N ILE A 219 3.62 14.92 -14.79
CA ILE A 219 3.36 13.52 -14.42
C ILE A 219 3.58 13.36 -12.90
N LEU A 220 2.82 12.46 -12.27
CA LEU A 220 3.00 12.17 -10.84
C LEU A 220 4.36 11.54 -10.54
N SER A 221 4.98 12.00 -9.44
CA SER A 221 6.02 11.23 -8.74
C SER A 221 5.35 10.09 -7.98
N LYS A 222 5.61 8.84 -8.37
CA LYS A 222 4.90 7.67 -7.83
C LYS A 222 5.78 6.95 -6.81
N PHE A 223 5.20 6.60 -5.68
CA PHE A 223 5.85 5.81 -4.63
C PHE A 223 4.90 4.66 -4.26
N LEU A 224 5.19 3.46 -4.76
CA LEU A 224 4.36 2.28 -4.56
C LEU A 224 5.06 1.30 -3.63
N VAL A 225 4.45 0.98 -2.50
CA VAL A 225 5.00 0.09 -1.49
C VAL A 225 4.58 -1.36 -1.77
N LEU A 226 5.53 -2.22 -2.11
CA LEU A 226 5.27 -3.63 -2.39
C LEU A 226 6.47 -4.51 -2.01
N PRO A 227 6.27 -5.83 -1.81
CA PRO A 227 7.38 -6.75 -1.63
C PRO A 227 8.33 -6.82 -2.84
N TYR A 228 9.65 -6.88 -2.61
CA TYR A 228 10.66 -6.89 -3.69
C TYR A 228 10.49 -8.02 -4.71
N PHE A 229 9.87 -9.14 -4.32
CA PHE A 229 9.64 -10.27 -5.20
C PHE A 229 8.53 -10.00 -6.24
N MET A 230 7.77 -8.91 -6.09
CA MET A 230 6.78 -8.45 -7.06
C MET A 230 7.38 -7.57 -8.17
N GLU A 231 8.66 -7.22 -8.11
CA GLU A 231 9.31 -6.29 -9.06
C GLU A 231 9.04 -6.63 -10.53
N ARG A 232 9.06 -7.92 -10.91
CA ARG A 232 8.78 -8.32 -12.29
C ARG A 232 7.36 -7.96 -12.72
N PHE A 233 6.38 -8.10 -11.82
CA PHE A 233 5.00 -7.70 -12.09
C PHE A 233 4.87 -6.18 -12.13
N VAL A 234 5.55 -5.47 -11.20
CA VAL A 234 5.59 -4.01 -11.19
C VAL A 234 6.10 -3.44 -12.50
N VAL A 235 7.28 -3.85 -12.95
CA VAL A 235 7.87 -3.33 -14.20
C VAL A 235 7.01 -3.67 -15.42
N ASN A 236 6.32 -4.81 -15.41
CA ASN A 236 5.45 -5.21 -16.52
C ASN A 236 4.14 -4.40 -16.56
N CYS A 237 3.52 -4.14 -15.41
CA CYS A 237 2.24 -3.43 -15.32
C CYS A 237 2.40 -1.91 -15.29
N LEU A 238 3.53 -1.42 -14.75
CA LEU A 238 3.88 -0.01 -14.62
C LEU A 238 5.29 0.22 -15.20
N PRO A 239 5.42 0.24 -16.55
CA PRO A 239 6.69 0.55 -17.19
C PRO A 239 7.24 1.90 -16.71
N GLY A 240 8.55 1.96 -16.47
CA GLY A 240 9.21 3.16 -15.94
C GLY A 240 9.31 3.21 -14.41
N MET A 241 8.63 2.31 -13.69
CA MET A 241 8.88 2.12 -12.26
C MET A 241 10.16 1.30 -12.02
N SER A 242 10.92 1.68 -11.00
CA SER A 242 12.13 1.00 -10.56
C SER A 242 12.13 0.85 -9.04
N MET A 243 12.78 -0.20 -8.53
CA MET A 243 12.77 -0.50 -7.10
C MET A 243 13.92 0.21 -6.38
N LEU A 244 13.62 0.92 -5.28
CA LEU A 244 14.61 1.43 -4.35
C LEU A 244 15.14 0.31 -3.45
N ASP A 245 16.38 0.45 -2.96
CA ASP A 245 16.97 -0.50 -2.02
C ASP A 245 16.49 -0.29 -0.56
N TYR A 246 15.80 0.83 -0.28
CA TYR A 246 15.30 1.18 1.05
C TYR A 246 14.30 0.13 1.59
N LYS A 247 14.54 -0.33 2.81
CA LYS A 247 13.72 -1.36 3.48
C LYS A 247 12.63 -0.65 4.28
N VAL A 248 11.39 -0.80 3.84
CA VAL A 248 10.21 -0.26 4.54
C VAL A 248 9.89 -1.18 5.71
N ASP A 249 9.90 -0.65 6.93
CA ASP A 249 9.58 -1.41 8.14
C ASP A 249 8.21 -1.03 8.70
N TYR A 250 7.52 -2.02 9.29
CA TYR A 250 6.22 -1.85 9.93
C TYR A 250 6.25 -2.29 11.40
N ILE A 251 5.50 -1.60 12.26
CA ILE A 251 5.42 -1.85 13.70
C ILE A 251 4.78 -3.22 13.99
N ASN A 252 3.70 -3.55 13.27
CA ASN A 252 2.74 -4.59 13.66
C ASN A 252 2.81 -5.90 12.87
N HIS A 253 3.82 -6.13 12.03
CA HIS A 253 3.86 -7.34 11.20
C HIS A 253 5.07 -8.26 11.41
N LYS A 254 4.83 -9.43 12.00
CA LYS A 254 5.84 -10.48 12.30
C LYS A 254 6.66 -10.97 11.09
N LYS A 255 6.20 -10.79 9.84
CA LYS A 255 6.96 -11.19 8.62
C LYS A 255 7.53 -10.00 7.82
N PHE A 256 7.16 -8.77 8.17
CA PHE A 256 7.54 -7.52 7.48
C PHE A 256 8.22 -6.51 8.42
N ASN A 257 8.60 -6.93 9.63
CA ASN A 257 9.49 -6.18 10.50
C ASN A 257 10.91 -6.77 10.47
N SER A 258 11.89 -5.91 10.68
CA SER A 258 13.31 -6.26 10.76
C SER A 258 13.62 -7.18 11.95
N SER A 259 12.81 -7.18 13.00
CA SER A 259 12.92 -8.04 14.19
C SER A 259 12.38 -9.48 13.99
N GLY A 260 11.46 -9.72 13.06
CA GLY A 260 10.89 -11.06 12.79
C GLY A 260 11.66 -11.89 11.77
N ARG A 261 12.66 -11.30 11.08
CA ARG A 261 13.51 -12.00 10.11
C ARG A 261 14.97 -11.58 10.29
N ASN A 262 15.88 -12.55 10.35
CA ASN A 262 17.34 -12.36 10.18
C ASN A 262 17.74 -11.81 8.78
N LYS A 263 16.79 -11.25 8.01
CA LYS A 263 16.85 -10.90 6.58
C LYS A 263 16.26 -9.51 6.28
N GLY A 264 15.81 -8.77 7.30
CA GLY A 264 15.12 -7.48 7.15
C GLY A 264 13.72 -7.59 6.52
N SER A 265 13.00 -6.47 6.45
CA SER A 265 11.72 -6.40 5.75
C SER A 265 11.90 -6.73 4.25
N PRO A 266 10.97 -7.49 3.63
CA PRO A 266 10.95 -7.70 2.18
C PRO A 266 10.26 -6.55 1.43
N ILE A 267 9.72 -5.55 2.13
CA ILE A 267 8.94 -4.47 1.54
C ILE A 267 9.88 -3.37 1.05
N ARG A 268 9.63 -2.90 -0.17
CA ARG A 268 10.41 -1.87 -0.88
C ARG A 268 9.46 -0.84 -1.48
N ILE A 269 10.04 0.26 -1.93
CA ILE A 269 9.36 1.30 -2.67
C ILE A 269 9.72 1.17 -4.14
N PHE A 270 8.70 1.17 -5.00
CA PHE A 270 8.83 1.28 -6.44
C PHE A 270 8.51 2.71 -6.84
N THR A 271 9.31 3.30 -7.72
CA THR A 271 9.14 4.69 -8.13
C THR A 271 9.57 4.94 -9.57
N ASN A 272 8.92 5.91 -10.22
CA ASN A 272 9.32 6.47 -11.51
C ASN A 272 10.27 7.68 -11.36
N VAL A 273 10.56 8.08 -10.12
CA VAL A 273 11.54 9.12 -9.82
C VAL A 273 12.95 8.59 -10.09
N ASP A 274 13.81 9.46 -10.61
CA ASP A 274 15.24 9.19 -10.71
C ASP A 274 15.86 8.90 -9.34
N GLN A 275 16.35 7.67 -9.16
CA GLN A 275 16.87 7.21 -7.88
C GLN A 275 18.11 7.98 -7.39
N CYS A 276 18.82 8.69 -8.27
CA CYS A 276 19.94 9.53 -7.84
C CYS A 276 19.49 10.71 -6.96
N LYS A 277 18.23 11.15 -7.11
CA LYS A 277 17.62 12.24 -6.33
C LYS A 277 17.15 11.80 -4.95
N ILE A 278 17.13 10.49 -4.67
CA ILE A 278 16.63 9.94 -3.42
C ILE A 278 17.81 9.47 -2.58
N SER A 279 18.25 10.32 -1.65
CA SER A 279 19.30 9.96 -0.68
C SER A 279 18.77 8.97 0.35
N LEU A 280 19.53 7.90 0.63
CA LEU A 280 19.20 6.95 1.69
C LEU A 280 20.14 7.14 2.90
N PRO A 281 19.69 6.82 4.13
CA PRO A 281 20.44 7.13 5.35
C PRO A 281 21.70 6.27 5.51
N VAL A 282 22.87 6.91 5.63
CA VAL A 282 24.15 6.21 5.81
C VAL A 282 24.20 5.51 7.17
N GLU A 283 23.57 6.13 8.17
CA GLU A 283 23.37 5.62 9.53
C GLU A 283 22.59 4.29 9.56
N GLU A 284 21.75 4.01 8.56
CA GLU A 284 21.05 2.72 8.40
C GLU A 284 21.77 1.77 7.41
N ASN A 285 23.06 2.02 7.17
CA ASN A 285 23.94 1.20 6.34
C ASN A 285 23.55 1.18 4.84
N TYR A 286 23.22 2.37 4.33
CA TYR A 286 23.11 2.64 2.89
C TYR A 286 24.32 3.41 2.38
N ARG A 287 24.63 3.24 1.09
CA ARG A 287 25.70 3.96 0.39
C ARG A 287 25.26 4.34 -1.02
N PHE A 288 25.89 5.36 -1.58
CA PHE A 288 25.75 5.65 -3.01
C PHE A 288 26.57 4.66 -3.84
N CYS A 289 26.07 4.30 -5.01
CA CYS A 289 26.79 3.50 -6.00
C CYS A 289 26.93 4.31 -7.28
N ASP A 290 28.14 4.82 -7.54
CA ASP A 290 28.43 5.68 -8.69
C ASP A 290 28.11 4.99 -10.01
N GLU A 291 28.52 3.72 -10.17
CA GLU A 291 28.27 2.91 -11.37
C GLU A 291 26.78 2.75 -11.72
N CYS A 292 25.90 2.76 -10.72
CA CYS A 292 24.46 2.63 -10.92
C CYS A 292 23.72 3.96 -10.78
N ASN A 293 24.43 5.04 -10.42
CA ASN A 293 23.88 6.34 -10.08
C ASN A 293 22.67 6.26 -9.12
N ARG A 294 22.76 5.44 -8.06
CA ARG A 294 21.66 5.23 -7.11
C ARG A 294 22.15 4.82 -5.73
N TRP A 295 21.34 5.08 -4.72
CA TRP A 295 21.58 4.61 -3.36
C TRP A 295 21.20 3.12 -3.20
N VAL A 296 22.08 2.38 -2.53
CA VAL A 296 21.98 0.93 -2.33
C VAL A 296 22.30 0.54 -0.91
N CYS A 297 21.78 -0.61 -0.46
CA CYS A 297 22.23 -1.21 0.80
C CYS A 297 23.74 -1.50 0.70
N SER A 298 24.52 -1.27 1.75
CA SER A 298 25.98 -1.47 1.69
C SER A 298 26.38 -2.88 1.26
N GLU A 299 25.62 -3.91 1.65
CA GLU A 299 25.83 -5.31 1.27
C GLU A 299 25.40 -5.64 -0.17
N ASN A 300 24.68 -4.73 -0.84
CA ASN A 300 24.37 -4.84 -2.26
C ASN A 300 25.57 -4.35 -3.08
N VAL A 301 26.52 -5.27 -3.28
CA VAL A 301 27.73 -5.01 -4.05
C VAL A 301 27.41 -4.97 -5.55
N HIS A 302 27.93 -3.96 -6.25
CA HIS A 302 27.78 -3.81 -7.70
C HIS A 302 28.38 -5.03 -8.41
N CYS A 303 27.66 -5.59 -9.38
CA CYS A 303 28.17 -6.63 -10.25
C CYS A 303 28.55 -6.03 -11.62
N TYR A 304 29.85 -5.84 -11.87
CA TYR A 304 30.36 -5.30 -13.14
C TYR A 304 29.99 -6.14 -14.36
N LYS A 305 29.75 -7.46 -14.20
CA LYS A 305 29.29 -8.33 -15.29
C LYS A 305 27.82 -8.13 -15.66
N CYS A 306 27.00 -7.74 -14.68
CA CYS A 306 25.59 -7.40 -14.90
C CYS A 306 25.38 -5.89 -15.08
N ASN A 307 26.42 -5.09 -14.86
CA ASN A 307 26.37 -3.64 -14.72
C ASN A 307 25.23 -3.17 -13.78
N SER A 308 25.11 -3.80 -12.61
CA SER A 308 23.99 -3.55 -11.70
C SER A 308 24.24 -4.02 -10.27
N CYS A 309 23.72 -3.28 -9.29
CA CYS A 309 23.54 -3.72 -7.90
C CYS A 309 22.29 -4.59 -7.77
N THR A 310 22.46 -5.91 -7.89
CA THR A 310 21.37 -6.87 -8.14
C THR A 310 20.73 -7.49 -6.88
N SER A 311 21.29 -7.26 -5.69
CA SER A 311 20.75 -7.85 -4.48
C SER A 311 19.42 -7.20 -4.08
N LYS A 312 18.37 -8.01 -4.00
CA LYS A 312 17.02 -7.52 -3.65
C LYS A 312 16.71 -7.62 -2.15
N ASN A 313 17.45 -8.45 -1.42
CA ASN A 313 17.20 -8.77 -0.01
C ASN A 313 18.32 -8.31 0.93
N GLY A 314 19.15 -7.35 0.49
CA GLY A 314 20.24 -6.79 1.32
C GLY A 314 21.34 -7.80 1.66
N ARG A 315 21.58 -8.79 0.81
CA ARG A 315 22.67 -9.78 0.98
C ARG A 315 23.49 -9.88 -0.28
N ALA A 316 24.80 -10.07 -0.18
CA ALA A 316 25.65 -10.24 -1.36
C ALA A 316 25.14 -11.37 -2.28
N TYR A 317 24.95 -11.05 -3.56
CA TYR A 317 24.67 -12.02 -4.61
C TYR A 317 25.97 -12.46 -5.29
N ILE A 318 25.93 -13.58 -5.98
CA ILE A 318 27.04 -14.08 -6.80
C ILE A 318 26.62 -14.14 -8.27
N HIS A 319 27.50 -13.73 -9.17
CA HIS A 319 27.24 -13.81 -10.61
C HIS A 319 27.44 -15.24 -11.11
N CYS A 320 26.45 -15.78 -11.79
CA CYS A 320 26.59 -17.03 -12.53
C CYS A 320 26.87 -16.74 -14.01
N ASN A 321 28.09 -17.05 -14.48
CA ASN A 321 28.49 -16.80 -15.87
C ASN A 321 27.64 -17.62 -16.88
N LEU A 322 27.23 -18.83 -16.51
CA LEU A 322 26.43 -19.71 -17.38
C LEU A 322 25.01 -19.18 -17.57
N CYS A 323 24.37 -18.71 -16.49
CA CYS A 323 23.05 -18.09 -16.56
C CYS A 323 23.09 -16.59 -16.88
N LYS A 324 24.29 -15.99 -16.97
CA LYS A 324 24.53 -14.56 -17.19
C LYS A 324 23.71 -13.66 -16.26
N ARG A 325 23.58 -14.05 -14.98
CA ARG A 325 22.80 -13.31 -13.98
C ARG A 325 23.33 -13.52 -12.58
N CYS A 326 23.08 -12.54 -11.71
CA CYS A 326 23.33 -12.67 -10.30
C CYS A 326 22.23 -13.48 -9.59
N VAL A 327 22.64 -14.30 -8.64
CA VAL A 327 21.75 -15.14 -7.82
C VAL A 327 22.16 -15.08 -6.34
N LYS A 328 21.25 -15.47 -5.46
CA LYS A 328 21.54 -15.60 -4.02
C LYS A 328 22.72 -16.55 -3.79
N ARG A 329 23.57 -16.30 -2.80
CA ARG A 329 24.68 -17.20 -2.41
C ARG A 329 24.25 -18.64 -2.11
N THR A 330 23.00 -18.84 -1.69
CA THR A 330 22.44 -20.17 -1.45
C THR A 330 22.03 -20.90 -2.74
N TRP A 331 22.32 -20.32 -3.92
CA TRP A 331 22.01 -20.88 -5.23
C TRP A 331 23.31 -21.20 -5.98
N LYS A 332 23.32 -22.31 -6.71
CA LYS A 332 24.40 -22.72 -7.63
C LYS A 332 23.82 -23.12 -8.98
N HIS A 333 24.62 -23.01 -10.05
CA HIS A 333 24.21 -23.49 -11.36
C HIS A 333 24.18 -25.03 -11.36
N CYS A 334 23.02 -25.60 -11.67
CA CYS A 334 22.87 -27.03 -11.85
C CYS A 334 22.97 -27.35 -13.34
N LYS A 335 23.95 -28.18 -13.71
CA LYS A 335 24.17 -28.59 -15.11
C LYS A 335 22.97 -29.39 -15.65
N GLU A 336 22.42 -30.30 -14.86
CA GLU A 336 21.28 -31.13 -15.26
C GLU A 336 20.00 -30.31 -15.48
N CYS A 337 19.74 -29.32 -14.62
CA CYS A 337 18.58 -28.43 -14.76
C CYS A 337 18.82 -27.26 -15.73
N ASN A 338 20.06 -27.07 -16.18
CA ASN A 338 20.55 -25.93 -16.96
C ASN A 338 20.09 -24.56 -16.42
N LYS A 339 20.07 -24.41 -15.09
CA LYS A 339 19.67 -23.17 -14.40
C LYS A 339 20.25 -23.10 -12.99
N CYS A 340 20.35 -21.88 -12.45
CA CYS A 340 20.63 -21.73 -11.03
C CYS A 340 19.45 -22.21 -10.19
N CYS A 341 19.74 -23.05 -9.20
CA CYS A 341 18.81 -23.62 -8.23
C CYS A 341 19.39 -23.46 -6.81
N LEU A 342 18.58 -23.69 -5.77
CA LEU A 342 19.09 -23.83 -4.41
C LEU A 342 20.17 -24.93 -4.34
N ILE A 343 21.16 -24.78 -3.45
CA ILE A 343 22.25 -25.76 -3.30
C ILE A 343 21.69 -27.17 -3.06
N GLU A 344 20.68 -27.27 -2.20
CA GLU A 344 19.91 -28.47 -1.92
C GLU A 344 18.61 -28.45 -2.73
N HIS A 345 18.65 -28.97 -3.96
CA HIS A 345 17.46 -29.15 -4.79
C HIS A 345 17.46 -30.53 -5.43
N SER A 346 16.27 -31.04 -5.70
CA SER A 346 16.10 -32.25 -6.51
C SER A 346 15.95 -31.85 -7.99
N CYS A 347 16.81 -32.39 -8.83
CA CYS A 347 16.67 -32.29 -10.28
C CYS A 347 15.34 -32.93 -10.74
N MET A 348 14.84 -32.54 -11.92
CA MET A 348 13.66 -33.13 -12.59
C MET A 348 12.26 -32.76 -12.05
N ARG A 349 12.10 -32.08 -10.90
CA ARG A 349 10.76 -31.66 -10.39
C ARG A 349 10.02 -30.61 -11.25
N PHE A 350 10.72 -29.92 -12.16
CA PHE A 350 10.17 -28.81 -12.95
C PHE A 350 10.28 -29.03 -14.47
N GLN A 351 10.48 -30.27 -14.94
CA GLN A 351 10.20 -30.57 -16.35
C GLN A 351 8.68 -30.48 -16.53
N THR A 352 8.19 -29.31 -16.94
CA THR A 352 6.86 -29.22 -17.54
C THR A 352 6.82 -30.24 -18.66
N LYS A 353 5.98 -31.27 -18.51
CA LYS A 353 5.58 -32.12 -19.63
C LYS A 353 5.27 -31.20 -20.79
N GLY A 354 6.10 -31.25 -21.84
CA GLY A 354 5.79 -30.59 -23.10
C GLY A 354 4.38 -31.03 -23.46
N ARG A 355 3.49 -30.07 -23.71
CA ARG A 355 2.24 -30.36 -24.41
C ARG A 355 2.66 -30.96 -25.75
N MET A 356 2.66 -32.28 -25.86
CA MET A 356 2.61 -32.94 -27.16
C MET A 356 1.30 -32.47 -27.81
N LYS A 357 1.43 -31.55 -28.76
CA LYS A 357 0.46 -31.42 -29.84
C LYS A 357 0.51 -32.75 -30.57
N ASP A 358 -0.52 -33.56 -30.39
CA ASP A 358 -1.14 -34.37 -31.44
C ASP A 358 -2.27 -35.19 -30.84
N ARG A 359 -3.51 -34.73 -31.09
CA ARG A 359 -4.67 -35.62 -31.18
C ARG A 359 -5.43 -35.24 -32.45
N PRO A 360 -5.70 -36.19 -33.35
CA PRO A 360 -6.48 -35.91 -34.54
C PRO A 360 -7.92 -35.57 -34.13
N ARG A 361 -8.47 -34.49 -34.69
CA ARG A 361 -9.88 -34.13 -34.55
C ARG A 361 -10.73 -35.25 -35.15
N LYS A 362 -11.43 -36.02 -34.31
CA LYS A 362 -12.56 -36.84 -34.76
C LYS A 362 -13.68 -35.88 -35.20
N LYS A 363 -14.01 -35.90 -36.49
CA LYS A 363 -15.22 -35.29 -37.03
C LYS A 363 -16.42 -36.02 -36.42
N HIS A 364 -17.23 -35.33 -35.61
CA HIS A 364 -18.58 -35.79 -35.33
C HIS A 364 -19.47 -35.36 -36.49
N THR A 365 -19.87 -36.33 -37.30
CA THR A 365 -21.01 -36.23 -38.21
C THR A 365 -22.29 -36.08 -37.40
N LEU A 366 -23.02 -34.99 -37.62
CA LEU A 366 -24.41 -34.82 -37.23
C LEU A 366 -25.26 -35.78 -38.07
N SER A 367 -25.79 -36.84 -37.46
CA SER A 367 -26.92 -37.59 -38.02
C SER A 367 -28.20 -37.07 -37.40
N LYS A 368 -29.11 -36.64 -38.27
CA LYS A 368 -30.50 -36.29 -37.98
C LYS A 368 -31.24 -37.48 -37.32
N ALA A 369 -32.04 -37.17 -36.31
CA ALA A 369 -33.40 -37.68 -36.10
C ALA A 369 -34.09 -36.73 -35.11
#